data_AF-A0A9P5QEF6-F1
#
_entry.id   AF-A0A9P5QEF6-F1
#
_cell.length_a   1.000
_cell.length_b   1.000
_cell.length_c   1.000
_cell.angle_alpha   90.00
_cell.angle_beta   90.00
_cell.angle_gamma   90.00
#
_symmetry.space_group_name_H-M   'P 1'
#
loop_
_entity.id
_entity.type
_entity.pdbx_description
1 polymer ?
#
loop_
_entity_poly.entity_id
_entity_poly.type
_entity_poly.pdbx_seq_one_letter_code
_entity_poly.pdbx_strand_id
1 'polypeptide(L)'
;MGSINTSSTVHIANPSNPKVLIAGAGISGLTLAILLEKASIDYEIFEKSTSLKPLGSATALSPNVLPLLEQLGLLEELKGIWKECQFAAMFKESADEENLELLSKTDFAEHLELGGYPSVFMARPDLQALLLSHVPSHKIHLGKRILSISQHAANGVLIRTSDGSTHQGDILVGSDGAYSGVRQSLYKQMENEGLLPKSDAEDMKVCHMSILGTTNPMDPSIVPHSKDGYGRVNSVIGYKKPHT
;
A
#
# COMPACT_ATOMS: atom_id res chain seq x y z
N MET A 1 6.16 30.63 -37.14
CA MET A 1 6.04 29.17 -37.14
C MET A 1 7.41 28.60 -36.79
N GLY A 2 7.65 28.31 -35.51
CA GLY A 2 8.88 27.67 -35.04
C GLY A 2 8.52 26.31 -34.47
N SER A 3 8.92 25.24 -35.14
CA SER A 3 8.74 23.86 -34.70
C SER A 3 9.66 23.58 -33.51
N ILE A 4 9.08 23.33 -32.35
CA ILE A 4 9.82 22.82 -31.19
C ILE A 4 10.08 21.33 -31.46
N ASN A 5 11.34 20.99 -31.64
CA ASN A 5 11.81 19.64 -31.87
C ASN A 5 11.83 18.88 -30.53
N THR A 6 10.75 18.17 -30.21
CA THR A 6 10.65 17.34 -28.98
C THR A 6 11.12 15.90 -29.25
N SER A 7 12.38 15.74 -29.62
CA SER A 7 12.99 14.41 -29.71
C SER A 7 14.34 14.41 -29.01
N SER A 8 14.29 14.45 -27.68
CA SER A 8 15.39 14.09 -26.80
C SER A 8 15.09 12.70 -26.24
N THR A 9 15.32 11.68 -27.07
CA THR A 9 15.40 10.29 -26.62
C THR A 9 16.61 10.18 -25.73
N VAL A 10 16.39 10.09 -24.41
CA VAL A 10 17.45 9.77 -23.46
C VAL A 10 17.85 8.32 -23.72
N HIS A 11 18.95 8.13 -24.45
CA HIS A 11 19.61 6.83 -24.52
C HIS A 11 20.24 6.54 -23.16
N ILE A 12 19.49 5.84 -22.30
CA ILE A 12 20.05 5.20 -21.12
C ILE A 12 20.93 4.07 -21.66
N ALA A 13 22.25 4.20 -21.49
CA ALA A 13 23.20 3.14 -21.76
C ALA A 13 22.72 1.85 -21.08
N ASN A 14 22.73 0.74 -21.80
CA ASN A 14 22.24 -0.56 -21.33
C ASN A 14 23.40 -1.34 -20.65
N PRO A 15 23.59 -1.30 -19.33
CA PRO A 15 23.98 -2.51 -18.62
C PRO A 15 22.75 -3.44 -18.59
N SER A 16 22.94 -4.75 -18.70
CA SER A 16 21.88 -5.77 -18.60
C SER A 16 20.74 -5.34 -17.67
N ASN A 17 19.50 -5.41 -18.16
CA ASN A 17 18.30 -4.98 -17.42
C ASN A 17 18.31 -5.58 -16.01
N PRO A 18 18.27 -4.78 -14.93
CA PRO A 18 18.52 -5.27 -13.58
C PRO A 18 17.40 -6.20 -13.12
N LYS A 19 17.75 -7.23 -12.32
CA LYS A 19 16.79 -8.08 -11.63
C LYS A 19 16.46 -7.50 -10.25
N VAL A 20 15.18 -7.20 -10.02
CA VAL A 20 14.69 -6.62 -8.75
C VAL A 20 14.08 -7.70 -7.85
N LEU A 21 14.61 -7.86 -6.65
CA LEU A 21 13.99 -8.67 -5.60
C LEU A 21 13.04 -7.79 -4.77
N ILE A 22 11.80 -8.22 -4.60
CA ILE A 22 10.77 -7.49 -3.85
C ILE A 22 10.43 -8.27 -2.59
N ALA A 23 10.65 -7.67 -1.42
CA ALA A 23 10.27 -8.28 -0.15
C ALA A 23 8.81 -7.93 0.18
N GLY A 24 7.90 -8.89 0.07
CA GLY A 24 6.48 -8.75 0.43
C GLY A 24 5.53 -8.57 -0.76
N ALA A 25 4.41 -9.29 -0.73
CA ALA A 25 3.35 -9.24 -1.74
C ALA A 25 2.12 -8.44 -1.23
N GLY A 26 2.38 -7.32 -0.54
CA GLY A 26 1.36 -6.34 -0.17
C GLY A 26 1.05 -5.37 -1.32
N ILE A 27 0.20 -4.37 -1.06
CA ILE A 27 -0.18 -3.35 -2.05
C ILE A 27 1.05 -2.73 -2.72
N SER A 28 2.01 -2.23 -1.94
CA SER A 28 3.20 -1.58 -2.51
C SER A 28 4.07 -2.52 -3.34
N GLY A 29 4.28 -3.76 -2.89
CA GLY A 29 5.08 -4.75 -3.61
C GLY A 29 4.43 -5.19 -4.92
N LEU A 30 3.10 -5.40 -4.92
CA LEU A 30 2.34 -5.74 -6.12
C LEU A 30 2.25 -4.56 -7.10
N THR A 31 2.02 -3.33 -6.61
CA THR A 31 2.06 -2.13 -7.47
C THR A 31 3.44 -1.96 -8.11
N LEU A 32 4.53 -2.16 -7.36
CA LEU A 32 5.88 -2.10 -7.92
C LEU A 32 6.09 -3.17 -8.99
N ALA A 33 5.65 -4.41 -8.75
CA ALA A 33 5.74 -5.48 -9.74
C ALA A 33 5.03 -5.13 -11.06
N ILE A 34 3.83 -4.57 -11.00
CA ILE A 34 3.09 -4.13 -12.20
C ILE A 34 3.85 -3.01 -12.94
N LEU A 35 4.47 -2.08 -12.21
CA LEU A 35 5.32 -1.05 -12.82
C LEU A 35 6.54 -1.66 -13.53
N LEU A 36 7.19 -2.66 -12.91
CA LEU A 36 8.34 -3.35 -13.49
C LEU A 36 7.94 -4.19 -14.72
N GLU A 37 6.79 -4.87 -14.70
CA GLU A 37 6.20 -5.53 -15.88
C GLU A 37 6.05 -4.55 -17.05
N LYS A 38 5.45 -3.37 -16.80
CA LYS A 38 5.29 -2.34 -17.83
C LYS A 38 6.62 -1.78 -18.34
N ALA A 39 7.63 -1.71 -17.49
CA ALA A 39 8.97 -1.29 -17.86
C ALA A 39 9.83 -2.42 -18.47
N SER A 40 9.29 -3.64 -18.58
CA SER A 40 10.02 -4.84 -19.01
C SER A 40 11.26 -5.15 -18.16
N ILE A 41 11.27 -4.79 -16.88
CA ILE A 41 12.36 -5.04 -15.92
C ILE A 41 12.07 -6.34 -15.17
N ASP A 42 13.07 -7.23 -15.05
CA ASP A 42 12.89 -8.51 -14.38
C ASP A 42 12.77 -8.35 -12.86
N TYR A 43 11.93 -9.19 -12.23
CA TYR A 43 11.73 -9.16 -10.79
C TYR A 43 11.27 -10.51 -10.22
N GLU A 44 11.36 -10.65 -8.90
CA GLU A 44 10.77 -11.75 -8.12
C GLU A 44 10.25 -11.22 -6.78
N ILE A 45 9.06 -11.65 -6.37
CA ILE A 45 8.42 -11.26 -5.11
C ILE A 45 8.54 -12.38 -4.09
N PHE A 46 9.00 -12.05 -2.87
CA PHE A 46 9.15 -12.99 -1.77
C PHE A 46 8.22 -12.61 -0.62
N GLU A 47 7.19 -13.40 -0.38
CA GLU A 47 6.19 -13.18 0.65
C GLU A 47 6.36 -14.17 1.80
N LYS A 48 6.39 -13.67 3.04
CA LYS A 48 6.56 -14.51 4.24
C LYS A 48 5.36 -15.42 4.50
N SER A 49 4.17 -15.02 4.08
CA SER A 49 2.92 -15.75 4.30
C SER A 49 2.83 -16.93 3.33
N THR A 50 2.35 -18.08 3.80
CA THR A 50 2.11 -19.27 2.95
C THR A 50 0.87 -19.15 2.09
N SER A 51 0.03 -18.15 2.37
CA SER A 51 -1.15 -17.79 1.59
C SER A 51 -1.38 -16.28 1.73
N LEU A 52 -1.83 -15.65 0.66
CA LEU A 52 -2.27 -14.26 0.68
C LEU A 52 -3.70 -14.24 1.23
N LYS A 53 -3.80 -14.29 2.56
CA LYS A 53 -5.08 -14.12 3.26
C LYS A 53 -5.33 -12.64 3.48
N PRO A 54 -6.43 -12.10 2.94
CA PRO A 54 -6.75 -10.70 3.20
C PRO A 54 -7.14 -10.51 4.66
N LEU A 55 -6.40 -9.67 5.39
CA LEU A 55 -6.89 -9.12 6.65
C LEU A 55 -7.79 -7.93 6.30
N GLY A 56 -9.04 -7.98 6.76
CA GLY A 56 -10.06 -7.01 6.40
C GLY A 56 -9.79 -5.63 6.98
N SER A 57 -9.69 -4.63 6.11
CA SER A 57 -9.76 -3.21 6.46
C SER A 57 -10.26 -2.44 5.23
N ALA A 58 -10.85 -1.26 5.43
CA ALA A 58 -11.04 -0.33 4.32
C ALA A 58 -9.68 0.29 3.93
N THR A 59 -9.54 0.72 2.67
CA THR A 59 -8.42 1.55 2.21
C THR A 59 -8.97 2.69 1.39
N ALA A 60 -8.47 3.89 1.66
CA ALA A 60 -8.76 5.08 0.89
C ALA A 60 -7.69 5.25 -0.18
N LEU A 61 -8.10 5.64 -1.39
CA LEU A 61 -7.20 6.23 -2.37
C LEU A 61 -7.65 7.66 -2.64
N SER A 62 -6.70 8.57 -2.54
CA SER A 62 -6.88 9.98 -2.82
C SER A 62 -6.65 10.30 -4.30
N PRO A 63 -7.14 11.45 -4.78
CA PRO A 63 -7.06 11.85 -6.20
C PRO A 63 -5.64 11.83 -6.78
N ASN A 64 -4.60 12.02 -5.96
CA ASN A 64 -3.21 11.98 -6.41
C ASN A 64 -2.70 10.58 -6.80
N VAL A 65 -3.38 9.50 -6.40
CA VAL A 65 -2.98 8.12 -6.70
C VAL A 65 -3.69 7.58 -7.94
N LEU A 66 -4.91 8.03 -8.21
CA LEU A 66 -5.74 7.51 -9.31
C LEU A 66 -5.15 7.73 -10.72
N PRO A 67 -4.48 8.84 -11.05
CA PRO A 67 -3.80 9.00 -12.34
C PRO A 67 -2.73 7.93 -12.59
N LEU A 68 -2.00 7.51 -11.56
CA LEU A 68 -1.02 6.41 -11.68
C LEU A 68 -1.73 5.10 -12.04
N LEU A 69 -2.85 4.81 -11.39
CA LEU A 69 -3.63 3.59 -11.64
C LEU A 69 -4.28 3.60 -13.03
N GLU A 70 -4.66 4.78 -13.53
CA GLU A 70 -5.09 4.97 -14.93
C GLU A 70 -3.97 4.67 -15.92
N GLN A 71 -2.75 5.19 -15.71
CA GLN A 71 -1.58 4.88 -16.54
C GLN A 71 -1.20 3.39 -16.49
N LEU A 72 -1.47 2.74 -15.36
CA LEU A 72 -1.33 1.29 -15.22
C LEU A 72 -2.45 0.51 -15.92
N GLY A 73 -3.53 1.15 -16.35
CA GLY A 73 -4.68 0.52 -17.01
C GLY A 73 -5.65 -0.16 -16.05
N LEU A 74 -5.56 0.16 -14.75
CA LEU A 74 -6.31 -0.53 -13.68
C LEU A 74 -7.58 0.21 -13.26
N LEU A 75 -7.78 1.45 -13.73
CA LEU A 75 -8.82 2.34 -13.24
C LEU A 75 -10.24 1.78 -13.41
N GLU A 76 -10.54 1.17 -14.55
CA GLU A 76 -11.88 0.64 -14.84
C GLU A 76 -12.23 -0.58 -13.96
N GLU A 77 -11.26 -1.47 -13.71
CA GLU A 77 -11.47 -2.62 -12.81
C GLU A 77 -11.62 -2.13 -11.36
N LEU A 78 -10.85 -1.11 -10.97
CA LEU A 78 -10.96 -0.47 -9.66
C LEU A 78 -12.33 0.19 -9.43
N LYS A 79 -12.92 0.81 -10.46
CA LYS A 79 -14.27 1.37 -10.39
C LYS A 79 -15.33 0.32 -10.02
N GLY A 80 -15.11 -0.94 -10.40
CA GLY A 80 -16.01 -2.05 -10.07
C GLY A 80 -16.00 -2.44 -8.59
N ILE A 81 -14.93 -2.12 -7.86
CA ILE A 81 -14.75 -2.52 -6.45
C ILE A 81 -14.71 -1.36 -5.47
N TRP A 82 -14.67 -0.11 -5.95
CA TRP A 82 -14.61 1.07 -5.09
C TRP A 82 -15.96 1.75 -4.89
N LYS A 83 -16.00 2.63 -3.90
CA LYS A 83 -17.06 3.62 -3.67
C LYS A 83 -16.42 4.97 -3.53
N GLU A 84 -17.02 5.98 -4.15
CA GLU A 84 -16.61 7.36 -3.93
C GLU A 84 -16.86 7.76 -2.47
N CYS A 85 -15.95 8.54 -1.91
CA CYS A 85 -16.13 9.17 -0.61
C CYS A 85 -16.48 10.63 -0.83
N GLN A 86 -17.72 10.96 -0.49
CA GLN A 86 -18.21 12.33 -0.62
C GLN A 86 -17.79 13.19 0.56
N PHE A 87 -17.62 12.62 1.75
CA PHE A 87 -17.18 13.36 2.92
C PHE A 87 -16.60 12.42 4.00
N ALA A 88 -15.78 13.00 4.88
CA ALA A 88 -15.44 12.43 6.17
C ALA A 88 -16.04 13.30 7.29
N ALA A 89 -16.61 12.67 8.30
CA ALA A 89 -17.18 13.37 9.44
C ALA A 89 -16.52 12.93 10.75
N MET A 90 -16.22 13.91 11.60
CA MET A 90 -15.77 13.67 12.96
C MET A 90 -16.89 13.98 13.92
N PHE A 91 -17.10 13.05 14.84
CA PHE A 91 -18.09 13.15 15.88
C PHE A 91 -17.45 13.04 17.26
N LYS A 92 -18.18 13.51 18.26
CA LYS A 92 -17.87 13.34 19.67
C LYS A 92 -19.02 12.58 20.32
N GLU A 93 -18.69 11.70 21.25
CA GLU A 93 -19.70 11.12 22.15
C GLU A 93 -20.47 12.24 22.85
N SER A 94 -21.79 12.21 22.79
CA SER A 94 -22.64 13.05 23.63
C SER A 94 -22.97 12.33 24.95
N ALA A 95 -23.59 13.03 25.89
CA ALA A 95 -24.08 12.41 27.13
C ALA A 95 -25.24 11.42 26.89
N ASP A 96 -25.87 11.52 25.71
CA ASP A 96 -26.86 10.59 25.19
C ASP A 96 -26.15 9.61 24.24
N GLU A 97 -26.04 8.34 24.66
CA GLU A 97 -25.34 7.28 23.89
C GLU A 97 -25.99 7.00 22.53
N GLU A 98 -27.23 7.44 22.31
CA GLU A 98 -27.94 7.30 21.04
C GLU A 98 -27.59 8.42 20.03
N ASN A 99 -26.94 9.50 20.48
CA ASN A 99 -26.69 10.68 19.66
C ASN A 99 -25.21 11.11 19.68
N LEU A 100 -24.63 11.24 18.48
CA LEU A 100 -23.27 11.72 18.27
C LEU A 100 -23.29 13.23 17.94
N GLU A 101 -22.44 14.01 18.60
CA GLU A 101 -22.26 15.45 18.30
C GLU A 101 -21.31 15.60 17.10
N LEU A 102 -21.76 16.22 16.01
CA LEU A 102 -20.90 16.51 14.85
C LEU A 102 -19.89 17.61 15.22
N LEU A 103 -18.60 17.27 15.19
CA LEU A 103 -17.50 18.21 15.42
C LEU A 103 -17.04 18.89 14.13
N SER A 104 -16.89 18.10 13.07
CA SER A 104 -16.43 18.59 11.78
C SER A 104 -16.89 17.68 10.65
N LYS A 105 -17.03 18.26 9.46
CA LYS A 105 -17.30 17.55 8.23
C LYS A 105 -16.36 18.11 7.16
N THR A 106 -15.57 17.25 6.56
CA THR A 106 -14.73 17.57 5.41
C THR A 106 -15.43 17.04 4.17
N ASP A 107 -15.83 17.95 3.28
CA ASP A 107 -16.41 17.62 1.98
C ASP A 107 -15.30 17.29 0.99
N PHE A 108 -15.49 16.23 0.20
CA PHE A 108 -14.56 15.79 -0.83
C PHE A 108 -15.18 15.91 -2.24
N ALA A 109 -16.37 16.47 -2.39
CA ALA A 109 -17.02 16.65 -3.69
C ALA A 109 -16.13 17.45 -4.67
N GLU A 110 -15.44 18.48 -4.17
CA GLU A 110 -14.56 19.34 -4.98
C GLU A 110 -13.30 18.60 -5.50
N HIS A 111 -12.95 17.43 -4.96
CA HIS A 111 -11.76 16.69 -5.41
C HIS A 111 -11.85 16.31 -6.89
N LEU A 112 -13.04 15.91 -7.36
CA LEU A 112 -13.24 15.57 -8.76
C LEU A 112 -13.12 16.83 -9.63
N GLU A 113 -13.72 17.94 -9.21
CA GLU A 113 -13.71 19.19 -9.97
C GLU A 113 -12.31 19.81 -10.08
N LEU A 114 -11.54 19.80 -8.99
CA LEU A 114 -10.21 20.42 -8.92
C LEU A 114 -9.10 19.49 -9.41
N GLY A 115 -9.20 18.19 -9.13
CA GLY A 115 -8.13 17.21 -9.34
C GLY A 115 -8.39 16.24 -10.49
N GLY A 116 -9.59 16.24 -11.09
CA GLY A 116 -10.00 15.30 -12.14
C GLY A 116 -10.32 13.88 -11.66
N TYR A 117 -10.20 13.63 -10.35
CA TYR A 117 -10.32 12.31 -9.74
C TYR A 117 -11.00 12.40 -8.37
N PRO A 118 -11.89 11.46 -8.00
CA PRO A 118 -12.55 11.47 -6.70
C PRO A 118 -11.65 10.88 -5.59
N SER A 119 -12.01 11.13 -4.33
CA SER A 119 -11.57 10.27 -3.23
C SER A 119 -12.40 8.99 -3.24
N VAL A 120 -11.77 7.83 -3.08
CA VAL A 120 -12.45 6.52 -3.14
C VAL A 120 -12.03 5.62 -2.00
N PHE A 121 -12.92 4.71 -1.61
CA PHE A 121 -12.64 3.67 -0.62
C PHE A 121 -13.07 2.31 -1.17
N MET A 122 -12.33 1.29 -0.77
CA MET A 122 -12.63 -0.10 -1.09
C MET A 122 -12.15 -1.00 0.04
N ALA A 123 -12.58 -2.26 0.02
CA ALA A 123 -11.95 -3.24 0.91
C ALA A 123 -10.50 -3.44 0.45
N ARG A 124 -9.56 -3.32 1.38
CA ARG A 124 -8.15 -3.62 1.16
C ARG A 124 -7.92 -5.02 0.57
N PRO A 125 -8.66 -6.07 0.99
CA PRO A 125 -8.68 -7.36 0.33
C PRO A 125 -8.89 -7.31 -1.18
N ASP A 126 -9.89 -6.55 -1.61
CA ASP A 126 -10.29 -6.48 -3.02
C ASP A 126 -9.24 -5.76 -3.84
N LEU A 127 -8.67 -4.67 -3.30
CA LEU A 127 -7.53 -3.98 -3.93
C LEU A 127 -6.32 -4.91 -4.09
N GLN A 128 -5.96 -5.66 -3.05
CA GLN A 128 -4.84 -6.59 -3.11
C GLN A 128 -5.11 -7.71 -4.12
N ALA A 129 -6.33 -8.27 -4.14
CA ALA A 129 -6.71 -9.32 -5.07
C ALA A 129 -6.68 -8.85 -6.52
N LEU A 130 -7.15 -7.64 -6.79
CA LEU A 130 -7.05 -7.00 -8.09
C LEU A 130 -5.57 -6.82 -8.47
N LEU A 131 -4.74 -6.18 -7.64
CA LEU A 131 -3.31 -6.02 -7.97
C LEU A 131 -2.61 -7.36 -8.20
N LEU A 132 -2.96 -8.39 -7.43
CA LEU A 132 -2.43 -9.73 -7.57
C LEU A 132 -2.79 -10.38 -8.92
N SER A 133 -3.98 -10.13 -9.47
CA SER A 133 -4.40 -10.72 -10.76
C SER A 133 -3.57 -10.21 -11.95
N HIS A 134 -2.92 -9.04 -11.81
CA HIS A 134 -2.04 -8.46 -12.82
C HIS A 134 -0.57 -8.88 -12.68
N VAL A 135 -0.22 -9.70 -11.69
CA VAL A 135 1.15 -10.19 -11.50
C VAL A 135 1.22 -11.68 -11.83
N PRO A 136 2.13 -12.12 -12.72
CA PRO A 136 2.30 -13.54 -13.04
C PRO A 136 2.61 -14.37 -11.79
N SER A 137 1.80 -15.41 -11.53
CA SER A 137 1.91 -16.21 -10.30
C SER A 137 3.29 -16.86 -10.09
N HIS A 138 4.00 -17.21 -11.17
CA HIS A 138 5.34 -17.80 -11.11
C HIS A 138 6.43 -16.83 -10.60
N LYS A 139 6.16 -15.52 -10.58
CA LYS A 139 7.02 -14.47 -10.03
C LYS A 139 6.83 -14.27 -8.53
N ILE A 140 5.84 -14.94 -7.92
CA ILE A 140 5.47 -14.77 -6.51
C ILE A 140 5.82 -16.02 -5.73
N HIS A 141 6.74 -15.88 -4.78
CA HIS A 141 7.22 -16.96 -3.93
C HIS A 141 6.65 -16.80 -2.50
N LEU A 142 5.61 -17.57 -2.19
CA LEU A 142 4.98 -17.62 -0.88
C LEU A 142 5.79 -18.45 0.13
N GLY A 143 5.61 -18.19 1.43
CA GLY A 143 6.33 -18.88 2.50
C GLY A 143 7.84 -18.56 2.55
N LYS A 144 8.27 -17.48 1.87
CA LYS A 144 9.66 -17.06 1.74
C LYS A 144 9.94 -15.82 2.58
N ARG A 145 10.01 -15.98 3.91
CA ARG A 145 10.46 -14.89 4.77
C ARG A 145 11.96 -14.65 4.55
N ILE A 146 12.35 -13.44 4.19
CA ILE A 146 13.77 -13.06 4.11
C ILE A 146 14.37 -13.04 5.52
N LEU A 147 15.47 -13.78 5.73
CA LEU A 147 16.17 -13.91 7.01
C LEU A 147 17.50 -13.18 7.05
N SER A 148 18.19 -13.08 5.91
CA SER A 148 19.45 -12.36 5.81
C SER A 148 19.64 -11.77 4.43
N ILE A 149 20.35 -10.64 4.38
CA ILE A 149 20.69 -9.89 3.18
C ILE A 149 22.19 -9.69 3.20
N SER A 150 22.87 -9.96 2.08
CA SER A 150 24.28 -9.63 1.88
C SER A 150 24.45 -8.91 0.56
N GLN A 151 25.20 -7.81 0.60
CA GLN A 151 25.50 -6.99 -0.58
C GLN A 151 26.96 -7.19 -0.97
N HIS A 152 27.22 -7.37 -2.25
CA HIS A 152 28.58 -7.48 -2.79
C HIS A 152 28.71 -6.53 -3.97
N ALA A 153 29.72 -5.65 -3.95
CA ALA A 153 29.93 -4.63 -4.97
C ALA A 153 30.03 -5.20 -6.41
N ALA A 154 30.45 -6.45 -6.57
CA ALA A 154 30.57 -7.12 -7.86
C ALA A 154 29.33 -7.97 -8.24
N ASN A 155 28.47 -8.34 -7.29
CA ASN A 155 27.49 -9.43 -7.45
C ASN A 155 26.06 -9.05 -7.01
N GLY A 156 25.77 -7.77 -6.78
CA GLY A 156 24.44 -7.29 -6.37
C GLY A 156 24.07 -7.70 -4.94
N VAL A 157 22.81 -8.09 -4.75
CA VAL A 157 22.20 -8.46 -3.47
C VAL A 157 21.83 -9.94 -3.46
N LEU A 158 22.25 -10.64 -2.41
CA LEU A 158 21.86 -12.02 -2.12
C LEU A 158 20.96 -12.04 -0.89
N ILE A 159 19.80 -12.70 -1.01
CA ILE A 159 18.87 -12.94 0.10
C ILE A 159 18.85 -14.43 0.44
N ARG A 160 18.69 -14.75 1.73
CA ARG A 160 18.36 -16.11 2.21
C ARG A 160 16.97 -16.11 2.82
N THR A 161 16.15 -17.06 2.44
CA THR A 161 14.76 -17.18 2.91
C THR A 161 14.59 -18.25 3.98
N SER A 162 13.43 -18.27 4.63
CA SER A 162 13.12 -19.14 5.77
C SER A 162 13.14 -20.64 5.49
N ASP A 163 13.03 -21.03 4.21
CA ASP A 163 13.13 -22.41 3.77
C ASP A 163 14.57 -22.83 3.40
N GLY A 164 15.55 -21.95 3.65
CA GLY A 164 16.95 -22.18 3.32
C GLY A 164 17.35 -21.85 1.89
N SER A 165 16.40 -21.52 1.00
CA SER A 165 16.72 -21.11 -0.38
C SER A 165 17.41 -19.73 -0.41
N THR A 166 18.22 -19.52 -1.45
CA THR A 166 18.94 -18.28 -1.70
C THR A 166 18.61 -17.72 -3.06
N HIS A 167 18.44 -16.40 -3.14
CA HIS A 167 18.06 -15.71 -4.38
C HIS A 167 18.97 -14.51 -4.57
N GLN A 168 19.38 -14.28 -5.81
CA GLN A 168 20.29 -13.21 -6.19
C GLN A 168 19.59 -12.27 -7.17
N GLY A 169 19.85 -10.98 -7.01
CA GLY A 169 19.43 -9.92 -7.91
C GLY A 169 20.32 -8.70 -7.77
N ASP A 170 20.04 -7.65 -8.53
CA ASP A 170 20.82 -6.42 -8.53
C ASP A 170 20.32 -5.42 -7.49
N ILE A 171 19.00 -5.45 -7.23
CA ILE A 171 18.31 -4.53 -6.33
C ILE A 171 17.41 -5.34 -5.39
N LEU A 172 17.36 -4.97 -4.12
CA LEU A 172 16.35 -5.43 -3.17
C LEU A 172 15.47 -4.26 -2.73
N VAL A 173 14.16 -4.38 -2.90
CA VAL A 173 13.18 -3.40 -2.42
C VAL A 173 12.40 -3.95 -1.22
N GLY A 174 12.47 -3.23 -0.11
CA GLY A 174 11.72 -3.55 1.11
C GLY A 174 10.27 -3.08 1.04
N SER A 175 9.35 -3.97 0.68
CA SER A 175 7.88 -3.75 0.73
C SER A 175 7.18 -4.62 1.78
N ASP A 176 7.90 -5.01 2.83
CA ASP A 176 7.53 -6.02 3.83
C ASP A 176 6.83 -5.43 5.08
N GLY A 177 6.30 -4.22 4.94
CA GLY A 177 5.35 -3.58 5.85
C GLY A 177 5.98 -2.85 7.04
N ALA A 178 5.13 -2.47 8.01
CA ALA A 178 5.53 -1.68 9.17
C ALA A 178 6.64 -2.34 10.00
N TYR A 179 6.67 -3.68 10.06
CA TYR A 179 7.68 -4.48 10.75
C TYR A 179 8.77 -5.01 9.79
N SER A 180 9.13 -4.22 8.79
CA SER A 180 10.09 -4.57 7.73
C SER A 180 11.40 -5.13 8.29
N GLY A 181 11.74 -6.36 7.89
CA GLY A 181 13.05 -6.96 8.15
C GLY A 181 14.13 -6.36 7.26
N VAL A 182 13.78 -5.93 6.04
CA VAL A 182 14.70 -5.24 5.14
C VAL A 182 15.20 -3.93 5.77
N ARG A 183 14.28 -3.10 6.30
CA ARG A 183 14.64 -1.86 7.00
C ARG A 183 15.55 -2.11 8.20
N GLN A 184 15.24 -3.11 9.03
CA GLN A 184 16.07 -3.45 10.19
C GLN A 184 17.48 -3.90 9.79
N SER A 185 17.61 -4.65 8.68
CA SER A 185 18.93 -5.02 8.14
C SER A 185 19.73 -3.80 7.68
N LEU A 186 19.09 -2.84 7.01
CA LEU A 186 19.74 -1.59 6.59
C LEU A 186 20.16 -0.75 7.79
N TYR A 187 19.31 -0.63 8.81
CA TYR A 187 19.61 0.14 10.02
C TYR A 187 20.82 -0.43 10.76
N LYS A 188 20.87 -1.76 10.93
CA LYS A 188 22.02 -2.42 11.56
C LYS A 188 23.33 -2.17 10.78
N GLN A 189 23.26 -2.17 9.45
CA GLN A 189 24.42 -1.84 8.62
C GLN A 189 24.86 -0.38 8.83
N MET A 190 23.92 0.57 8.72
CA MET A 190 24.19 1.99 8.89
C MET A 190 24.72 2.31 10.30
N GLU A 191 24.23 1.64 11.33
CA GLU A 191 24.71 1.79 12.70
C GLU A 191 26.19 1.35 12.82
N ASN A 192 26.55 0.20 12.25
CA ASN A 192 27.94 -0.28 12.22
C ASN A 192 28.88 0.66 11.45
N GLU A 193 28.36 1.33 10.43
CA GLU A 193 29.10 2.30 9.62
C GLU A 193 29.11 3.72 10.25
N GLY A 194 28.39 3.93 11.36
CA GLY A 194 28.25 5.24 11.99
C GLY A 194 27.43 6.26 11.19
N LEU A 195 26.57 5.78 10.28
CA LEU A 195 25.77 6.57 9.35
C LEU A 195 24.29 6.68 9.74
N LEU A 196 23.83 5.92 10.76
CA LEU A 196 22.43 5.96 11.18
C LEU A 196 22.09 7.32 11.84
N PRO A 197 21.11 8.08 11.33
CA PRO A 197 20.68 9.33 11.97
C PRO A 197 20.16 9.08 13.38
N LYS A 198 20.50 9.95 14.34
CA LYS A 198 20.03 9.82 15.74
C LYS A 198 18.49 9.80 15.83
N SER A 199 17.81 10.59 15.01
CA SER A 199 16.33 10.63 14.95
C SER A 199 15.70 9.28 14.62
N ASP A 200 16.41 8.41 13.89
CA ASP A 200 15.89 7.11 13.46
C ASP A 200 16.03 6.04 14.55
N ALA A 201 16.81 6.33 15.59
CA ALA A 201 16.95 5.50 16.79
C ALA A 201 16.01 5.95 17.93
N GLU A 202 15.32 7.08 17.77
CA GLU A 202 14.37 7.57 18.76
C GLU A 202 13.00 6.90 18.60
N ASP A 203 12.39 6.52 19.72
CA ASP A 203 11.02 6.04 19.73
C ASP A 203 10.05 7.14 19.27
N MET A 204 8.97 6.73 18.60
CA MET A 204 7.88 7.66 18.32
C MET A 204 7.30 8.22 19.62
N LYS A 205 7.19 9.55 19.69
CA LYS A 205 6.68 10.27 20.88
C LYS A 205 5.22 9.96 21.21
N VAL A 206 4.48 9.35 20.29
CA VAL A 206 3.08 8.96 20.46
C VAL A 206 2.93 7.50 20.08
N CYS A 207 2.39 6.71 21.01
CA CYS A 207 2.04 5.33 20.80
C CYS A 207 0.52 5.22 20.61
N HIS A 208 0.09 4.54 19.54
CA HIS A 208 -1.31 4.27 19.27
C HIS A 208 -1.56 2.78 19.38
N MET A 209 -2.64 2.39 20.07
CA MET A 209 -3.16 1.04 20.03
C MET A 209 -4.38 1.02 19.12
N SER A 210 -4.34 0.18 18.09
CA SER A 210 -5.44 0.00 17.15
C SER A 210 -6.12 -1.34 17.43
N ILE A 211 -7.45 -1.33 17.54
CA ILE A 211 -8.28 -2.53 17.52
C ILE A 211 -8.97 -2.56 16.16
N LEU A 212 -8.80 -3.65 15.43
CA LEU A 212 -9.41 -3.86 14.13
C LEU A 212 -10.56 -4.85 14.28
N GLY A 213 -11.78 -4.38 14.00
CA GLY A 213 -12.98 -5.20 13.87
C GLY A 213 -13.33 -5.42 12.40
N THR A 214 -13.84 -6.60 12.08
CA THR A 214 -14.47 -6.88 10.78
C THR A 214 -15.84 -7.46 11.04
N THR A 215 -16.79 -7.20 10.15
CA THR A 215 -18.14 -7.76 10.21
C THR A 215 -18.46 -8.45 8.89
N ASN A 216 -19.37 -9.42 8.93
CA ASN A 216 -19.97 -9.96 7.72
C ASN A 216 -20.85 -8.88 7.07
N PRO A 217 -21.13 -8.97 5.75
CA PRO A 217 -22.10 -8.09 5.11
C PRO A 217 -23.40 -8.04 5.92
N MET A 218 -23.74 -6.86 6.43
CA MET A 218 -24.94 -6.65 7.23
C MET A 218 -26.16 -6.52 6.32
N ASP A 219 -27.31 -7.00 6.76
CA ASP A 219 -28.56 -6.83 6.03
C ASP A 219 -28.83 -5.31 5.84
N PRO A 220 -29.00 -4.83 4.60
CA PRO A 220 -29.32 -3.43 4.33
C PRO A 220 -30.62 -2.94 4.98
N SER A 221 -31.49 -3.84 5.45
CA SER A 221 -32.67 -3.49 6.27
C SER A 221 -32.28 -3.02 7.68
N ILE A 222 -31.18 -3.54 8.23
CA ILE A 222 -30.66 -3.25 9.57
C ILE A 222 -29.69 -2.06 9.52
N VAL A 223 -29.00 -1.86 8.39
CA VAL A 223 -28.10 -0.72 8.15
C VAL A 223 -28.53 0.03 6.89
N PRO A 224 -29.55 0.90 6.96
CA PRO A 224 -30.14 1.54 5.77
C PRO A 224 -29.12 2.29 4.92
N HIS A 225 -28.11 2.91 5.55
CA HIS A 225 -27.04 3.65 4.88
C HIS A 225 -26.11 2.78 4.02
N SER A 226 -26.14 1.45 4.18
CA SER A 226 -25.39 0.53 3.30
C SER A 226 -25.91 0.51 1.86
N LYS A 227 -27.12 1.04 1.61
CA LYS A 227 -27.71 1.19 0.28
C LYS A 227 -27.22 2.42 -0.47
N ASP A 228 -26.48 3.31 0.18
CA ASP A 228 -25.97 4.52 -0.44
C ASP A 228 -24.99 4.18 -1.59
N GLY A 229 -24.99 5.03 -2.62
CA GLY A 229 -24.06 4.89 -3.75
C GLY A 229 -22.59 5.21 -3.40
N TYR A 230 -22.34 5.73 -2.20
CA TYR A 230 -21.05 6.25 -1.74
C TYR A 230 -20.64 5.62 -0.40
N GLY A 231 -19.35 5.66 -0.09
CA GLY A 231 -18.80 5.20 1.19
C GLY A 231 -18.86 6.30 2.26
N ARG A 232 -19.17 5.92 3.50
CA ARG A 232 -19.16 6.82 4.66
C ARG A 232 -17.95 6.55 5.55
N VAL A 233 -17.27 7.60 5.97
CA VAL A 233 -16.16 7.54 6.93
C VAL A 233 -16.46 8.44 8.10
N ASN A 234 -16.69 7.81 9.25
CA ASN A 234 -16.97 8.50 10.50
C ASN A 234 -15.88 8.19 11.52
N SER A 235 -15.31 9.24 12.11
CA SER A 235 -14.40 9.14 13.24
C SER A 235 -15.13 9.60 14.49
N VAL A 236 -15.18 8.76 15.53
CA VAL A 236 -15.85 9.11 16.80
C VAL A 236 -14.79 9.27 17.89
N ILE A 237 -14.76 10.43 18.53
CA ILE A 237 -13.92 10.69 19.70
C ILE A 237 -14.73 10.33 20.95
N GLY A 238 -14.35 9.22 21.59
CA GLY A 238 -14.90 8.77 22.86
C GLY A 238 -13.97 9.02 24.03
N TYR A 239 -14.54 9.20 25.23
CA TYR A 239 -13.78 9.51 26.45
C TYR A 239 -13.79 8.37 27.48
N LYS A 240 -14.66 7.36 27.31
CA LYS A 240 -14.91 6.36 28.35
C LYS A 240 -14.34 4.98 28.02
N LYS A 241 -14.51 4.45 26.79
CA LYS A 241 -14.02 3.13 26.33
C LYS A 241 -13.86 3.10 24.80
N PRO A 242 -13.07 2.18 24.21
CA PRO A 242 -13.11 1.93 22.77
C PRO A 242 -14.51 1.47 22.36
N HIS A 243 -15.12 2.07 21.33
CA HIS A 243 -16.32 1.52 20.72
C HIS A 243 -15.96 0.20 20.01
N THR A 244 -16.57 -0.90 20.46
CA THR A 244 -16.50 -2.22 19.80
C THR A 244 -17.78 -2.48 19.04
#